data_AF-A0A959QCD1-F1
#
_entry.id   AF-A0A959QCD1-F1
#
_cell.length_a   1.000
_cell.length_b   1.000
_cell.length_c   1.000
_cell.angle_alpha   90.00
_cell.angle_beta   90.00
_cell.angle_gamma   90.00
#
_symmetry.space_group_name_H-M   'P 1'
#
loop_
_entity.id
_entity.type
_entity.pdbx_description
1 polymer ?
#
loop_
_entity_poly.entity_id
_entity_poly.type
_entity_poly.pdbx_seq_one_letter_code
_entity_poly.pdbx_strand_id
1 'polypeptide(L)'
;MKPIENWTHNELENELRIRLVHHLFNGTLNQFIFLAIDWSIRWGQAEEERRNRKAQKIPKYEPVLDAELSRRAINILIKNGLDTHYQVKNYIEQFDGDERTALKALKGCGGNTAREILDYYNHGT
;
A
#
# COMPACT_ATOMS: atom_id res chain seq x y z
N MET A 1 37.85 -39.37 23.73
CA MET A 1 37.16 -38.31 24.50
C MET A 1 37.07 -38.77 25.95
N LYS A 2 37.38 -37.91 26.92
CA LYS A 2 37.23 -38.25 28.35
C LYS A 2 35.73 -38.38 28.69
N PRO A 3 35.31 -39.33 29.53
CA PRO A 3 33.93 -39.38 30.02
C PRO A 3 33.59 -38.12 30.82
N ILE A 4 32.36 -37.62 30.68
CA ILE A 4 31.87 -36.33 31.24
C ILE A 4 32.03 -36.27 32.76
N GLU A 5 31.92 -37.42 33.43
CA GLU A 5 32.08 -37.57 34.88
C GLU A 5 33.47 -37.14 35.39
N ASN A 6 34.48 -37.11 34.53
CA ASN A 6 35.85 -36.74 34.85
C ASN A 6 36.24 -35.35 34.34
N TRP A 7 35.26 -34.52 33.95
CA TRP A 7 35.52 -33.18 33.47
C TRP A 7 35.61 -32.19 34.62
N THR A 8 36.54 -31.24 34.49
CA THR A 8 36.60 -30.10 35.40
C THR A 8 35.39 -29.18 35.15
N HIS A 9 35.04 -28.38 36.16
CA HIS A 9 33.93 -27.43 36.06
C HIS A 9 34.03 -26.51 34.84
N ASN A 10 35.24 -26.02 34.53
CA ASN A 10 35.51 -25.14 33.40
C ASN A 10 35.32 -25.83 32.03
N GLU A 11 35.65 -27.12 31.94
CA GLU A 11 35.44 -27.90 30.70
C GLU A 11 33.95 -28.13 30.45
N LEU A 12 33.18 -28.37 31.52
CA LEU A 12 31.73 -28.55 31.45
C LEU A 12 31.01 -27.25 31.05
N GLU A 13 31.44 -26.11 31.63
CA GLU A 13 30.89 -24.79 31.31
C GLU A 13 31.13 -24.41 29.85
N ASN A 14 32.35 -24.64 29.33
CA ASN A 14 32.67 -24.35 27.93
C ASN A 14 31.86 -25.19 26.95
N GLU A 15 31.70 -26.49 27.22
CA GLU A 15 30.91 -27.38 26.36
C GLU A 15 29.42 -27.00 26.37
N LEU A 16 28.86 -26.66 27.53
CA LEU A 16 27.49 -26.15 27.64
C LEU A 16 27.29 -24.86 26.86
N ARG A 17 28.26 -23.93 26.94
CA ARG A 17 28.21 -22.65 26.21
C ARG A 17 28.24 -22.87 24.69
N ILE A 18 29.10 -23.75 24.20
CA ILE A 18 29.18 -24.11 22.77
C ILE A 18 27.86 -24.71 22.29
N ARG A 19 27.28 -25.63 23.06
CA ARG A 19 25.99 -26.27 22.71
C ARG A 19 24.83 -25.27 22.74
N LEU A 20 24.82 -24.35 23.70
CA LEU A 20 23.80 -23.31 23.80
C LEU A 20 23.87 -22.36 22.59
N VAL A 21 25.08 -21.95 22.19
CA VAL A 21 25.30 -21.14 20.98
C VAL A 21 24.85 -21.92 19.74
N HIS A 22 25.23 -23.19 19.60
CA HIS A 22 24.79 -24.01 18.47
C HIS A 22 23.26 -24.16 18.40
N HIS A 23 22.60 -24.31 19.54
CA HIS A 23 21.14 -24.41 19.62
C HIS A 23 20.45 -23.10 19.19
N LEU A 24 20.97 -21.95 19.63
CA LEU A 24 20.47 -20.62 19.25
C LEU A 24 20.74 -20.29 17.77
N PHE A 25 21.80 -20.83 17.18
CA PHE A 25 22.11 -20.62 15.77
C PHE A 25 21.35 -21.56 14.82
N ASN A 26 21.07 -22.81 15.22
CA ASN A 26 20.50 -23.81 14.30
C ASN A 26 18.96 -23.75 14.15
N GLY A 27 18.22 -23.20 15.11
CA GLY A 27 16.74 -23.13 15.05
C GLY A 27 16.17 -21.72 14.88
N THR A 28 16.72 -20.75 15.62
CA THR A 28 16.14 -19.42 15.75
C THR A 28 16.68 -18.40 14.75
N LEU A 29 17.95 -18.48 14.35
CA LEU A 29 18.55 -17.51 13.42
C LEU A 29 17.84 -17.49 12.06
N ASN A 30 17.51 -18.67 11.53
CA ASN A 30 16.76 -18.77 10.27
C ASN A 30 15.36 -18.16 10.40
N GLN A 31 14.66 -18.35 11.52
CA GLN A 31 13.35 -17.74 11.76
C GLN A 31 13.43 -16.21 11.82
N PHE A 32 14.47 -15.65 12.46
CA PHE A 32 14.69 -14.20 12.48
C PHE A 32 15.00 -13.63 11.09
N ILE A 33 15.79 -14.35 10.28
CA ILE A 33 16.10 -13.94 8.90
C ILE A 33 14.80 -13.91 8.05
N PHE A 34 13.96 -14.94 8.15
CA PHE A 34 12.68 -14.96 7.42
C PHE A 34 11.74 -13.84 7.87
N LEU A 35 11.63 -13.58 9.17
CA LEU A 35 10.81 -12.48 9.69
C LEU A 35 11.33 -11.10 9.26
N ALA A 36 12.65 -10.90 9.23
CA ALA A 36 13.25 -9.66 8.77
C ALA A 36 13.02 -9.43 7.27
N ILE A 37 13.15 -10.49 6.45
CA ILE A 37 12.84 -10.45 5.02
C ILE A 37 11.36 -10.11 4.80
N ASP A 38 10.43 -10.81 5.45
CA ASP A 38 8.98 -10.55 5.33
C ASP A 38 8.63 -9.11 5.77
N TRP A 39 9.21 -8.63 6.87
CA TRP A 39 9.03 -7.25 7.33
C TRP A 39 9.56 -6.23 6.31
N SER A 40 10.76 -6.44 5.76
CA SER A 40 11.33 -5.54 4.75
C SER A 40 10.54 -5.49 3.45
N ILE A 41 9.98 -6.63 3.00
CA ILE A 41 9.12 -6.69 1.81
C ILE A 41 7.83 -5.89 2.06
N ARG A 42 7.16 -6.12 3.20
CA ARG A 42 5.93 -5.40 3.57
C ARG A 42 6.18 -3.90 3.70
N TRP A 43 7.31 -3.52 4.28
CA TRP A 43 7.68 -2.10 4.41
C TRP A 43 7.97 -1.47 3.04
N GLY A 44 8.67 -2.19 2.15
CA GLY A 44 8.93 -1.76 0.78
C GLY A 44 7.65 -1.51 0.00
N GLN A 45 6.71 -2.46 0.05
CA GLN A 45 5.39 -2.34 -0.59
C GLN A 45 4.59 -1.14 -0.04
N ALA A 46 4.54 -0.97 1.28
CA ALA A 46 3.85 0.15 1.90
C ALA A 46 4.47 1.51 1.54
N GLU A 47 5.79 1.59 1.41
CA GLU A 47 6.48 2.81 1.00
C GLU A 47 6.33 3.10 -0.49
N GLU A 48 6.31 2.07 -1.33
CA GLU A 48 6.03 2.18 -2.76
C GLU A 48 4.59 2.63 -3.02
N GLU A 49 3.62 2.12 -2.26
CA GLU A 49 2.26 2.66 -2.25
C GLU A 49 2.22 4.12 -1.81
N ARG A 50 2.97 4.52 -0.77
CA ARG A 50 3.04 5.94 -0.36
C ARG A 50 3.65 6.82 -1.44
N ARG A 51 4.67 6.34 -2.15
CA ARG A 51 5.28 7.06 -3.29
C ARG A 51 4.31 7.16 -4.46
N ASN A 52 3.61 6.08 -4.81
CA ASN A 52 2.58 6.10 -5.85
C ASN A 52 1.42 7.05 -5.50
N ARG A 53 0.99 7.07 -4.23
CA ARG A 53 -0.01 8.05 -3.73
C ARG A 53 0.51 9.49 -3.75
N LYS A 54 1.82 9.73 -3.56
CA LYS A 54 2.44 11.05 -3.64
C LYS A 54 2.72 11.50 -5.08
N ALA A 55 2.96 10.58 -6.00
CA ALA A 55 3.22 10.86 -7.41
C ALA A 55 1.94 11.22 -8.19
N GLN A 56 0.76 10.84 -7.70
CA GLN A 56 -0.52 11.28 -8.26
C GLN A 56 -0.76 12.76 -7.92
N LYS A 57 -0.46 13.61 -8.90
CA LYS A 57 -0.47 15.08 -8.88
C LYS A 57 -1.84 15.75 -8.67
N ILE A 58 -2.93 15.02 -8.39
CA ILE A 58 -4.24 15.65 -8.22
C ILE A 58 -4.37 16.15 -6.77
N PRO A 59 -4.43 17.47 -6.55
CA PRO A 59 -4.51 18.05 -5.22
C PRO A 59 -5.82 17.65 -4.53
N LYS A 60 -5.70 16.93 -3.42
CA LYS A 60 -6.82 16.25 -2.75
C LYS A 60 -7.97 17.19 -2.36
N TYR A 61 -7.65 18.39 -1.91
CA TYR A 61 -8.63 19.33 -1.35
C TYR A 61 -8.98 20.46 -2.30
N GLU A 62 -8.44 20.45 -3.53
CA GLU A 62 -8.83 21.45 -4.51
C GLU A 62 -10.25 21.16 -5.03
N PRO A 63 -11.02 22.23 -5.27
CA PRO A 63 -12.35 22.10 -5.81
C PRO A 63 -12.28 21.63 -7.26
N VAL A 64 -13.23 20.78 -7.67
CA VAL A 64 -13.34 20.32 -9.07
C VAL A 64 -13.61 21.46 -10.06
N LEU A 65 -13.94 22.66 -9.58
CA LEU A 65 -14.10 23.85 -10.41
C LEU A 65 -12.79 24.26 -11.10
N ASP A 66 -11.65 24.00 -10.45
CA ASP A 66 -10.31 24.36 -10.94
C ASP A 66 -9.72 23.24 -11.82
N ALA A 67 -10.46 22.15 -12.04
CA ALA A 67 -10.05 21.05 -12.89
C ALA A 67 -10.05 21.44 -14.37
N GLU A 68 -9.13 20.87 -15.14
CA GLU A 68 -9.13 20.92 -16.62
C GLU A 68 -10.20 20.00 -17.23
N LEU A 69 -11.44 20.14 -16.75
CA LEU A 69 -12.61 19.40 -17.21
C LEU A 69 -13.59 20.34 -17.91
N SER A 70 -14.40 19.80 -18.82
CA SER A 70 -15.48 20.56 -19.43
C SER A 70 -16.45 21.07 -18.37
N ARG A 71 -17.05 22.24 -18.61
CA ARG A 71 -18.12 22.79 -17.76
C ARG A 71 -19.26 21.79 -17.54
N ARG A 72 -19.50 20.90 -18.51
CA ARG A 72 -20.52 19.85 -18.39
C ARG A 72 -20.10 18.80 -17.35
N ALA A 73 -18.86 18.33 -17.39
CA ALA A 73 -18.30 17.39 -16.43
C ALA A 73 -18.31 17.99 -15.00
N ILE A 74 -17.80 19.21 -14.84
CA ILE A 74 -17.78 19.92 -13.55
C ILE A 74 -19.20 20.04 -12.98
N ASN A 75 -20.18 20.48 -13.80
CA ASN A 75 -21.57 20.61 -13.36
C ASN A 75 -22.20 19.27 -12.95
N ILE A 76 -21.81 18.17 -13.59
CA ILE A 76 -22.30 16.83 -13.21
C ILE A 76 -21.71 16.43 -11.86
N LEU A 77 -20.41 16.64 -11.64
CA LEU A 77 -19.75 16.31 -10.38
C LEU A 77 -20.35 17.10 -9.21
N ILE A 78 -20.47 18.43 -9.34
CA ILE A 78 -21.05 19.31 -8.32
C ILE A 78 -22.52 18.95 -8.04
N LYS A 79 -23.34 18.70 -9.08
CA LYS A 79 -24.74 18.31 -8.89
C LYS A 79 -24.93 16.97 -8.16
N ASN A 80 -23.91 16.12 -8.14
CA ASN A 80 -23.91 14.86 -7.42
C ASN A 80 -23.12 14.94 -6.10
N GLY A 81 -22.74 16.15 -5.63
CA GLY A 81 -22.08 16.37 -4.33
C GLY A 81 -20.59 16.03 -4.32
N LEU A 82 -19.95 16.00 -5.48
CA LEU A 82 -18.53 15.71 -5.65
C LEU A 82 -17.77 17.01 -5.92
N ASP A 83 -17.68 17.87 -4.90
CA ASP A 83 -17.14 19.22 -5.01
C ASP A 83 -15.61 19.28 -4.97
N THR A 84 -14.97 18.21 -4.52
CA THR A 84 -13.51 18.11 -4.40
C THR A 84 -12.97 16.90 -5.15
N HIS A 85 -11.73 17.00 -5.62
CA HIS A 85 -11.05 15.89 -6.28
C HIS A 85 -10.99 14.61 -5.43
N TYR A 86 -10.83 14.77 -4.11
CA TYR A 86 -10.87 13.64 -3.17
C TYR A 86 -12.21 12.90 -3.18
N GLN A 87 -13.34 13.63 -3.20
CA GLN A 87 -14.66 13.01 -3.24
C GLN A 87 -14.88 12.24 -4.55
N VAL A 88 -14.47 12.81 -5.68
CA VAL A 88 -14.59 12.14 -6.99
C VAL A 88 -13.77 10.86 -7.01
N LYS A 89 -12.52 10.93 -6.54
CA LYS A 89 -11.62 9.78 -6.53
C LYS A 89 -12.11 8.66 -5.60
N ASN A 90 -12.53 9.01 -4.38
CA ASN A 90 -13.14 8.04 -3.47
C ASN A 90 -14.41 7.41 -4.08
N TYR A 91 -15.23 8.20 -4.75
CA TYR A 91 -16.43 7.68 -5.41
C TYR A 91 -16.08 6.69 -6.51
N ILE A 92 -15.03 6.94 -7.31
CA ILE A 92 -14.57 6.02 -8.35
C ILE A 92 -13.98 4.74 -7.74
N GLU A 93 -13.15 4.87 -6.70
CA GLU A 93 -12.49 3.74 -6.01
C GLU A 93 -13.48 2.81 -5.29
N GLN A 94 -14.67 3.30 -4.90
CA GLN A 94 -15.72 2.47 -4.30
C GLN A 94 -16.28 1.38 -5.22
N PHE A 95 -16.00 1.44 -6.52
CA PHE A 95 -16.58 0.55 -7.53
C PHE A 95 -15.62 -0.50 -8.09
N ASP A 96 -14.63 -0.97 -7.31
CA ASP A 96 -13.86 -2.21 -7.51
C ASP A 96 -13.48 -2.54 -8.97
N GLY A 97 -13.01 -1.54 -9.73
CA GLY A 97 -12.53 -1.70 -11.10
C GLY A 97 -13.59 -1.48 -12.21
N ASP A 98 -14.84 -1.16 -11.87
CA ASP A 98 -15.88 -0.71 -12.82
C ASP A 98 -16.15 0.80 -12.74
N GLU A 99 -15.07 1.57 -12.79
CA GLU A 99 -15.02 3.02 -12.67
C GLU A 99 -15.93 3.74 -13.69
N ARG A 100 -16.08 3.15 -14.88
CA ARG A 100 -16.92 3.70 -15.94
C ARG A 100 -18.40 3.53 -15.65
N THR A 101 -18.79 2.44 -15.00
CA THR A 101 -20.17 2.23 -14.55
C THR A 101 -20.49 3.13 -13.36
N ALA A 102 -19.53 3.32 -12.44
CA ALA A 102 -19.66 4.28 -11.34
C ALA A 102 -20.04 5.67 -11.85
N LEU A 103 -19.27 6.20 -12.81
CA LEU A 103 -19.52 7.53 -13.37
C LEU A 103 -20.82 7.60 -14.19
N LYS A 104 -21.28 6.50 -14.80
CA LYS A 104 -22.58 6.44 -15.47
C LYS A 104 -23.76 6.39 -14.49
N ALA A 105 -23.55 5.94 -13.26
CA ALA A 105 -24.57 5.95 -12.21
C ALA A 105 -24.88 7.38 -11.73
N LEU A 106 -23.98 8.34 -11.96
CA LEU A 106 -24.22 9.75 -11.69
C LEU A 106 -25.39 10.29 -12.53
N LYS A 107 -26.30 11.01 -11.87
CA LYS A 107 -27.51 11.52 -12.51
C LYS A 107 -27.14 12.52 -13.62
N GLY A 108 -27.55 12.22 -14.85
CA GLY A 108 -27.30 13.08 -16.01
C GLY A 108 -25.90 12.94 -16.62
N CYS A 109 -25.11 11.96 -16.18
CA CYS A 109 -23.80 11.68 -16.74
C CYS A 109 -23.90 10.85 -18.02
N GLY A 110 -23.53 11.46 -19.15
CA GLY A 110 -23.45 10.78 -20.44
C GLY A 110 -22.14 10.00 -20.59
N GLY A 111 -22.11 9.02 -21.50
CA GLY A 111 -20.94 8.16 -21.70
C GLY A 111 -19.66 8.90 -22.11
N ASN A 112 -19.77 10.05 -22.80
CA ASN A 112 -18.61 10.88 -23.15
C ASN A 112 -18.09 11.68 -21.95
N THR A 113 -18.99 12.22 -21.11
CA THR A 113 -18.62 12.94 -19.89
C THR A 113 -18.02 12.02 -18.84
N ALA A 114 -18.54 10.79 -18.70
CA ALA A 114 -17.95 9.78 -17.84
C ALA A 114 -16.52 9.42 -18.29
N ARG A 115 -16.27 9.32 -19.61
CA ARG A 115 -14.94 9.04 -20.14
C ARG A 115 -13.98 10.20 -19.85
N GLU A 116 -14.41 11.44 -20.12
CA GLU A 116 -13.62 12.64 -19.85
C GLU A 116 -13.19 12.75 -18.38
N ILE A 117 -14.13 12.55 -17.45
CA ILE A 117 -13.82 12.52 -16.01
C ILE A 117 -12.82 11.42 -15.71
N LEU A 118 -13.04 10.21 -16.23
CA LEU A 118 -12.15 9.08 -15.97
C LEU A 118 -10.73 9.32 -16.50
N ASP A 119 -10.60 9.84 -17.72
CA ASP A 119 -9.32 10.16 -18.36
C ASP A 119 -8.55 11.19 -17.51
N TYR A 120 -9.22 12.22 -17.00
CA TYR A 120 -8.61 13.21 -16.11
C TYR A 120 -8.05 12.56 -14.82
N TYR A 121 -8.83 11.70 -14.15
CA TYR A 121 -8.41 11.11 -12.88
C TYR A 121 -7.44 9.93 -13.00
N ASN A 122 -7.45 9.21 -14.13
CA ASN A 122 -6.57 8.05 -14.35
C ASN A 122 -5.28 8.41 -15.07
N HIS A 123 -5.29 9.43 -15.93
CA HIS A 123 -4.16 9.76 -16.79
C HIS A 123 -3.57 11.14 -16.56
N GLY A 124 -4.22 11.99 -15.75
CA GLY A 124 -3.67 13.26 -15.28
C GLY A 124 -2.86 13.98 -16.37
N THR A 125 -3.52 14.38 -17.45
CA THR A 125 -2.96 15.39 -18.35
C THR A 125 -2.69 16.66 -17.58
#